data_AF-A0A086AM41-F1
#
_entry.id   AF-A0A086AM41-F1
#
_cell.length_a   1.000
_cell.length_b   1.000
_cell.length_c   1.000
_cell.angle_alpha   90.00
_cell.angle_beta   90.00
_cell.angle_gamma   90.00
#
_symmetry.space_group_name_H-M   'P 1'
#
loop_
_entity.id
_entity.type
_entity.pdbx_description
1 polymer ?
#
loop_
_entity_poly.entity_id
_entity_poly.type
_entity_poly.pdbx_seq_one_letter_code
_entity_poly.pdbx_strand_id
1 'polypeptide(L)'
;MKNISLRLALLQLLIVSCTTDTVDNDNKISNQKSKKNVRLVQNVNPSNPANIYDFAGKLHNDILNIYLAANYQHTTIAQISQEIEAIALTNNDLMILDVETNLSSDPNLIQEIVNNPQTKLNHVIENSIMTNSAKESLSNFMNDIHVLESTPYEEIYQSIISYESSVINHPEFNNEEKRIILTTSSIIRYSLYFASGRKDEDWGSSIGHRVGGLSGAINNSTTAIMRSLVTGIMINNLVAD
;
A
#
# COMPACT_ATOMS: atom_id res chain seq x y z
N MET A 1 4.66 -2.63 74.48
CA MET A 1 6.01 -3.22 74.67
C MET A 1 6.52 -3.69 73.31
N LYS A 2 7.79 -3.35 73.02
CA LYS A 2 8.65 -3.76 71.89
C LYS A 2 8.42 -3.14 70.49
N ASN A 3 9.40 -2.29 70.16
CA ASN A 3 9.80 -1.73 68.87
C ASN A 3 10.45 -2.80 67.97
N ILE A 4 10.50 -2.57 66.65
CA ILE A 4 11.59 -2.89 65.67
C ILE A 4 11.08 -2.41 64.29
N SER A 5 11.42 -1.20 63.85
CA SER A 5 12.60 -0.76 63.08
C SER A 5 12.52 -1.10 61.57
N LEU A 6 12.01 -0.12 60.82
CA LEU A 6 12.03 0.04 59.37
C LEU A 6 13.45 0.46 58.95
N ARG A 7 14.12 -0.29 58.05
CA ARG A 7 15.40 0.14 57.45
C ARG A 7 15.21 0.41 55.96
N LEU A 8 15.13 1.70 55.64
CA LEU A 8 15.43 2.29 54.33
C LEU A 8 16.91 2.01 54.00
N ALA A 9 17.17 1.47 52.81
CA ALA A 9 18.50 1.53 52.19
C ALA A 9 18.46 2.60 51.08
N LEU A 10 19.04 3.77 51.38
CA LEU A 10 19.45 4.74 50.39
C LEU A 10 20.58 4.12 49.55
N LEU A 11 20.44 4.11 48.23
CA LEU A 11 21.58 4.04 47.33
C LEU A 11 21.58 5.29 46.46
N GLN A 12 22.33 6.28 46.91
CA GLN A 12 22.75 7.44 46.13
C GLN A 12 23.94 7.02 45.28
N LEU A 13 23.84 7.14 43.97
CA LEU A 13 25.00 7.25 43.09
C LEU A 13 24.82 8.50 42.22
N LEU A 14 25.38 9.59 42.73
CA LEU A 14 25.74 10.77 41.95
C LEU A 14 27.12 10.49 41.34
N ILE A 15 27.22 10.52 40.02
CA ILE A 15 28.45 10.94 39.35
C ILE A 15 28.08 11.95 38.28
N VAL A 16 28.57 13.17 38.52
CA VAL A 16 28.54 14.33 37.65
C VAL A 16 29.67 14.19 36.64
N SER A 17 29.41 14.53 35.37
CA SER A 17 30.42 15.24 34.56
C SER A 17 29.71 16.22 33.64
N CYS A 18 29.86 17.51 33.96
CA CYS A 18 29.63 18.61 33.04
C CYS A 18 30.78 18.66 32.04
N THR A 19 30.47 19.02 30.79
CA THR A 19 31.34 19.95 30.05
C THR A 19 30.44 20.99 29.40
N THR A 20 30.74 22.25 29.69
CA THR A 20 30.31 23.47 29.00
C THR A 20 31.45 23.80 28.01
N ASP A 21 31.35 24.54 26.91
CA ASP A 21 30.50 25.60 26.34
C ASP A 21 30.57 25.39 24.80
N THR A 22 29.74 25.94 23.92
CA THR A 22 29.43 27.36 23.68
C THR A 22 28.18 27.49 22.80
N VAL A 23 27.29 28.40 23.17
CA VAL A 23 26.29 28.95 22.27
C VAL A 23 27.01 29.90 21.31
N ASP A 24 27.05 29.55 20.03
CA ASP A 24 27.25 30.55 18.98
C ASP A 24 25.89 30.82 18.34
N ASN A 25 25.42 32.04 18.57
CA ASN A 25 24.14 32.53 18.10
C ASN A 25 24.38 33.19 16.75
N ASP A 26 24.25 32.40 15.68
CA ASP A 26 24.15 32.96 14.32
C ASP A 26 22.83 32.53 13.69
N ASN A 27 21.92 33.51 13.64
CA ASN A 27 20.66 33.48 12.92
C ASN A 27 20.89 33.13 11.44
N LYS A 28 20.58 31.89 11.04
CA LYS A 28 20.06 31.61 9.69
C LYS A 28 18.87 30.66 9.79
N ILE A 29 17.69 31.26 9.64
CA ILE A 29 16.45 30.59 9.29
C ILE A 29 16.71 29.82 7.99
N SER A 30 16.90 28.52 8.15
CA SER A 30 16.90 27.54 7.05
C SER A 30 15.79 26.56 7.40
N ASN A 31 14.67 26.68 6.69
CA ASN A 31 13.58 25.72 6.69
C ASN A 31 14.10 24.33 6.29
N GLN A 32 14.65 23.58 7.23
CA GLN A 32 14.81 22.14 7.09
C GLN A 32 13.44 21.53 7.31
N LYS A 33 12.70 21.37 6.21
CA LYS A 33 11.65 20.36 6.13
C LYS A 33 12.27 19.06 6.64
N SER A 34 11.82 18.61 7.81
CA SER A 34 12.11 17.29 8.33
C SER A 34 11.68 16.30 7.25
N LYS A 35 12.64 15.81 6.46
CA LYS A 35 12.46 14.60 5.67
C LYS A 35 12.28 13.50 6.69
N LYS A 36 11.02 13.13 6.97
CA LYS A 36 10.67 11.87 7.61
C LYS A 36 11.30 10.78 6.74
N ASN A 37 12.51 10.35 7.12
CA ASN A 37 13.12 9.15 6.57
C ASN A 37 12.19 8.01 6.96
N VAL A 38 11.45 7.47 5.98
CA VAL A 38 10.77 6.19 6.09
C VAL A 38 11.86 5.19 6.46
N ARG A 39 11.86 4.76 7.72
CA ARG A 39 12.83 3.83 8.25
C ARG A 39 12.46 2.46 7.66
N LEU A 40 13.07 2.11 6.53
CA LEU A 40 13.03 0.77 5.94
C LEU A 40 13.63 -0.21 6.96
N VAL A 41 12.78 -0.79 7.81
CA VAL A 41 13.12 -1.97 8.60
C VAL A 41 12.31 -3.12 8.01
N GLN A 42 12.76 -3.59 6.84
CA GLN A 42 12.42 -4.91 6.31
C GLN A 42 13.58 -5.34 5.41
N ASN A 43 14.14 -6.52 5.68
CA ASN A 43 15.19 -7.12 4.85
C ASN A 43 14.63 -7.71 3.54
N VAL A 44 13.34 -7.50 3.26
CA VAL A 44 12.63 -8.06 2.12
C VAL A 44 12.08 -6.92 1.27
N ASN A 45 12.43 -6.92 -0.01
CA ASN A 45 11.92 -6.01 -1.03
C ASN A 45 10.68 -6.63 -1.69
N PRO A 46 9.61 -5.87 -2.02
CA PRO A 46 8.37 -6.41 -2.59
C PRO A 46 8.47 -6.90 -4.03
N SER A 47 9.63 -6.83 -4.70
CA SER A 47 9.70 -7.21 -6.11
C SER A 47 9.65 -8.71 -6.32
N ASN A 48 8.88 -9.14 -7.34
CA ASN A 48 8.94 -10.48 -7.90
C ASN A 48 9.25 -10.44 -9.40
N PRO A 49 10.53 -10.61 -9.80
CA PRO A 49 10.90 -10.61 -11.22
C PRO A 49 10.24 -11.73 -12.06
N ALA A 50 9.71 -12.79 -11.44
CA ALA A 50 8.99 -13.83 -12.16
C ALA A 50 7.58 -13.40 -12.59
N ASN A 51 6.98 -12.43 -11.90
CA ASN A 51 5.72 -11.83 -12.30
C ASN A 51 6.01 -10.74 -13.36
N ILE A 52 5.66 -11.00 -14.62
CA ILE A 52 5.85 -10.04 -15.71
C ILE A 52 5.05 -8.73 -15.54
N TYR A 53 4.08 -8.71 -14.62
CA TYR A 53 3.28 -7.54 -14.26
C TYR A 53 3.71 -6.90 -12.93
N ASP A 54 4.85 -7.30 -12.35
CA ASP A 54 5.38 -6.77 -11.07
C ASP A 54 5.55 -5.25 -11.08
N PHE A 55 5.81 -4.69 -12.27
CA PHE A 55 5.98 -3.27 -12.46
C PHE A 55 4.74 -2.46 -12.06
N ALA A 56 3.53 -3.03 -12.16
CA ALA A 56 2.30 -2.35 -11.78
C ALA A 56 2.26 -2.00 -10.29
N GLY A 57 2.63 -2.93 -9.41
CA GLY A 57 2.72 -2.68 -7.97
C GLY A 57 3.82 -1.69 -7.60
N LYS A 58 4.97 -1.77 -8.26
CA LYS A 58 6.05 -0.79 -8.07
C LYS A 58 5.56 0.62 -8.38
N LEU A 59 5.00 0.81 -9.56
CA LEU A 59 4.53 2.12 -10.02
C LEU A 59 3.38 2.66 -9.16
N HIS A 60 2.46 1.79 -8.73
CA HIS A 60 1.44 2.14 -7.74
C HIS A 60 2.06 2.80 -6.50
N ASN A 61 3.05 2.16 -5.87
CA ASN A 61 3.69 2.72 -4.69
C ASN A 61 4.54 3.97 -4.96
N ASP A 62 5.17 4.06 -6.12
CA ASP A 62 5.94 5.24 -6.50
C ASP A 62 5.01 6.47 -6.60
N ILE A 63 3.84 6.33 -7.24
CA ILE A 63 2.82 7.39 -7.32
C ILE A 63 2.26 7.71 -5.94
N LEU A 64 1.93 6.69 -5.14
CA LEU A 64 1.41 6.88 -3.78
C LEU A 64 2.40 7.67 -2.89
N ASN A 65 3.70 7.34 -2.97
CA ASN A 65 4.73 8.07 -2.24
C ASN A 65 4.80 9.55 -2.63
N ILE A 66 4.70 9.87 -3.92
CA ILE A 66 4.69 11.26 -4.41
C ILE A 66 3.45 11.99 -3.87
N TYR A 67 2.27 11.38 -3.97
CA TYR A 67 1.02 11.96 -3.48
C TYR A 67 1.10 12.29 -1.98
N LEU A 68 1.58 11.35 -1.16
CA LEU A 68 1.66 11.56 0.29
C LEU A 68 2.76 12.55 0.68
N ALA A 69 3.87 12.61 -0.05
CA ALA A 69 4.94 13.58 0.22
C ALA A 69 4.51 15.04 -0.04
N ALA A 70 3.52 15.25 -0.89
CA ALA A 70 2.96 16.58 -1.16
C ALA A 70 2.00 17.08 -0.07
N ASN A 71 1.54 16.20 0.84
CA ASN A 71 0.68 16.53 1.99
C ASN A 71 -0.62 17.25 1.58
N TYR A 72 -1.25 16.78 0.50
CA TYR A 72 -2.54 17.28 0.04
C TYR A 72 -3.64 17.09 1.10
N GLN A 73 -4.66 17.95 1.03
CA GLN A 73 -5.86 17.90 1.90
C GLN A 73 -7.10 17.59 1.05
N HIS A 74 -6.96 16.69 0.09
CA HIS A 74 -8.03 16.33 -0.85
C HIS A 74 -9.00 15.34 -0.20
N THR A 75 -10.28 15.68 -0.15
CA THR A 75 -11.31 14.88 0.52
C THR A 75 -12.39 14.36 -0.42
N THR A 76 -12.24 14.60 -1.73
CA THR A 76 -13.20 14.18 -2.75
C THR A 76 -12.52 13.29 -3.79
N ILE A 77 -13.30 12.35 -4.34
CA ILE A 77 -12.86 11.47 -5.43
C ILE A 77 -12.30 12.30 -6.60
N ALA A 78 -12.97 13.38 -6.99
CA ALA A 78 -12.54 14.21 -8.12
C ALA A 78 -11.15 14.85 -7.89
N GLN A 79 -10.91 15.40 -6.70
CA GLN A 79 -9.62 16.01 -6.36
C GLN A 79 -8.51 14.96 -6.31
N ILE A 80 -8.77 13.80 -5.70
CA ILE A 80 -7.80 12.71 -5.60
C ILE A 80 -7.48 12.17 -7.00
N SER A 81 -8.50 11.89 -7.83
CA SER A 81 -8.32 11.43 -9.21
C SER A 81 -7.48 12.40 -10.03
N GLN A 82 -7.82 13.70 -10.00
CA GLN A 82 -7.09 14.72 -10.77
C GLN A 82 -5.61 14.76 -10.39
N GLU A 83 -5.29 14.66 -9.10
CA GLU A 83 -3.91 14.70 -8.64
C GLU A 83 -3.15 13.41 -8.98
N ILE A 84 -3.77 12.25 -8.81
CA ILE A 84 -3.16 10.98 -9.20
C ILE A 84 -2.91 10.93 -10.71
N GLU A 85 -3.83 11.45 -11.53
CA GLU A 85 -3.64 11.64 -12.97
C GLU A 85 -2.48 12.59 -13.29
N ALA A 86 -2.35 13.71 -12.57
CA ALA A 86 -1.24 14.65 -12.77
C ALA A 86 0.13 14.04 -12.41
N ILE A 87 0.21 13.30 -11.29
CA ILE A 87 1.44 12.59 -10.90
C ILE A 87 1.76 11.50 -11.93
N ALA A 88 0.75 10.76 -12.37
CA ALA A 88 0.88 9.73 -13.39
C ALA A 88 1.44 10.30 -14.71
N LEU A 89 0.89 11.40 -15.21
CA LEU A 89 1.32 12.03 -16.47
C LEU A 89 2.76 12.57 -16.44
N THR A 90 3.28 12.90 -15.27
CA THR A 90 4.67 13.35 -15.10
C THR A 90 5.65 12.20 -14.84
N ASN A 91 5.14 10.99 -14.61
CA ASN A 91 5.94 9.80 -14.41
C ASN A 91 6.18 9.10 -15.75
N ASN A 92 7.39 9.27 -16.30
CA ASN A 92 7.77 8.68 -17.59
C ASN A 92 7.65 7.14 -17.62
N ASP A 93 7.67 6.48 -16.46
CA ASP A 93 7.60 5.03 -16.40
C ASP A 93 6.20 4.47 -16.70
N LEU A 94 5.14 5.30 -16.65
CA LEU A 94 3.79 4.90 -17.09
C LEU A 94 3.74 4.58 -18.59
N MET A 95 4.63 5.16 -19.39
CA MET A 95 4.73 4.86 -20.83
C MET A 95 5.13 3.41 -21.10
N ILE A 96 5.65 2.69 -20.10
CA ILE A 96 6.08 1.29 -20.20
C ILE A 96 4.88 0.32 -20.17
N LEU A 97 3.70 0.76 -19.71
CA LEU A 97 2.51 -0.09 -19.53
C LEU A 97 1.51 -0.08 -20.71
N ASP A 98 1.95 0.30 -21.92
CA ASP A 98 1.12 0.35 -23.14
C ASP A 98 -0.16 1.20 -22.95
N VAL A 99 0.05 2.51 -22.80
CA VAL A 99 -1.01 3.48 -22.49
C VAL A 99 -2.00 3.63 -23.66
N GLU A 100 -3.16 2.97 -23.56
CA GLU A 100 -4.40 3.63 -23.96
C GLU A 100 -4.60 4.82 -23.02
N THR A 101 -4.70 6.01 -23.61
CA THR A 101 -4.62 7.34 -22.97
C THR A 101 -5.75 7.69 -22.01
N ASN A 102 -6.59 6.73 -21.61
CA ASN A 102 -7.69 6.98 -20.69
C ASN A 102 -7.29 6.61 -19.25
N LEU A 103 -6.61 7.55 -18.60
CA LEU A 103 -6.25 7.47 -17.18
C LEU A 103 -7.46 7.69 -16.25
N SER A 104 -8.59 8.16 -16.81
CA SER A 104 -9.76 8.51 -16.03
C SER A 104 -10.50 7.27 -15.56
N SER A 105 -10.69 7.20 -14.25
CA SER A 105 -11.53 6.17 -13.62
C SER A 105 -12.95 6.70 -13.42
N ASP A 106 -13.95 5.88 -13.74
CA ASP A 106 -15.36 6.22 -13.52
C ASP A 106 -15.64 6.55 -12.04
N PRO A 107 -16.00 7.80 -11.71
CA PRO A 107 -16.27 8.22 -10.34
C PRO A 107 -17.38 7.41 -9.66
N ASN A 108 -18.37 6.91 -10.41
CA ASN A 108 -19.45 6.10 -9.85
C ASN A 108 -18.92 4.74 -9.40
N LEU A 109 -18.06 4.09 -10.21
CA LEU A 109 -17.43 2.83 -9.83
C LEU A 109 -16.52 3.00 -8.61
N ILE A 110 -15.80 4.12 -8.51
CA ILE A 110 -14.98 4.44 -7.33
C ILE A 110 -15.89 4.59 -6.11
N GLN A 111 -16.99 5.36 -6.23
CA GLN A 111 -17.92 5.58 -5.12
C GLN A 111 -18.56 4.26 -4.64
N GLU A 112 -18.90 3.34 -5.54
CA GLU A 112 -19.40 2.01 -5.19
C GLU A 112 -18.38 1.19 -4.39
N ILE A 113 -17.10 1.24 -4.79
CA ILE A 113 -16.00 0.58 -4.06
C ILE A 113 -15.84 1.20 -2.67
N VAL A 114 -15.83 2.54 -2.58
CA VAL A 114 -15.68 3.27 -1.32
C VAL A 114 -16.82 2.95 -0.34
N ASN A 115 -18.06 2.88 -0.84
CA ASN A 115 -19.23 2.65 -0.01
C ASN A 115 -19.29 1.23 0.56
N ASN A 116 -18.96 0.20 -0.24
CA ASN A 116 -19.09 -1.20 0.16
C ASN A 116 -17.99 -2.07 -0.49
N PRO A 117 -16.73 -1.96 -0.03
CA PRO A 117 -15.59 -2.55 -0.72
C PRO A 117 -15.66 -4.09 -0.82
N GLN A 118 -16.05 -4.79 0.26
CA GLN A 118 -16.16 -6.25 0.24
C GLN A 118 -17.27 -6.73 -0.69
N THR A 119 -18.44 -6.09 -0.67
CA THR A 119 -19.54 -6.41 -1.60
C THR A 119 -19.11 -6.20 -3.04
N LYS A 120 -18.38 -5.11 -3.31
CA LYS A 120 -17.88 -4.82 -4.66
C LYS A 120 -16.79 -5.80 -5.08
N LEU A 121 -15.92 -6.25 -4.18
CA LEU A 121 -14.93 -7.30 -4.43
C LEU A 121 -15.60 -8.57 -4.94
N ASN A 122 -16.57 -9.08 -4.19
CA ASN A 122 -17.30 -10.30 -4.52
C ASN A 122 -18.00 -10.14 -5.88
N HIS A 123 -18.69 -9.02 -6.09
CA HIS A 123 -19.38 -8.73 -7.35
C HIS A 123 -18.43 -8.67 -8.54
N VAL A 124 -17.26 -8.04 -8.40
CA VAL A 124 -16.26 -7.93 -9.49
C VAL A 124 -15.70 -9.30 -9.85
N ILE A 125 -15.40 -10.16 -8.86
CA ILE A 125 -14.92 -11.52 -9.11
C ILE A 125 -16.01 -12.33 -9.84
N GLU A 126 -17.23 -12.35 -9.29
CA GLU A 126 -18.36 -13.13 -9.82
C GLU A 126 -18.70 -12.76 -11.26
N ASN A 127 -18.75 -11.46 -11.56
CA ASN A 127 -19.14 -10.94 -12.87
C ASN A 127 -17.96 -10.74 -13.84
N SER A 128 -16.74 -11.12 -13.46
CA SER A 128 -15.59 -11.04 -14.38
C SER A 128 -15.71 -12.04 -15.54
N ILE A 129 -14.96 -11.76 -16.62
CA ILE A 129 -14.85 -12.63 -17.79
C ILE A 129 -14.00 -13.89 -17.56
N MET A 130 -13.39 -14.02 -16.38
CA MET A 130 -12.52 -15.15 -16.05
C MET A 130 -13.31 -16.46 -15.93
N THR A 131 -12.64 -17.58 -16.10
CA THR A 131 -13.18 -18.91 -15.84
C THR A 131 -13.50 -19.10 -14.36
N ASN A 132 -14.37 -20.07 -14.05
CA ASN A 132 -14.70 -20.39 -12.66
C ASN A 132 -13.46 -20.78 -11.84
N SER A 133 -12.51 -21.50 -12.45
CA SER A 133 -11.26 -21.87 -11.78
C SER A 133 -10.39 -20.65 -11.44
N ALA A 134 -10.24 -19.69 -12.36
CA ALA A 134 -9.52 -18.45 -12.09
C ALA A 134 -10.25 -17.56 -11.07
N LYS A 135 -11.59 -17.48 -11.12
CA LYS A 135 -12.42 -16.78 -10.11
C LYS A 135 -12.23 -17.36 -8.72
N GLU A 136 -12.28 -18.69 -8.59
CA GLU A 136 -12.08 -19.39 -7.32
C GLU A 136 -10.66 -19.16 -6.78
N SER A 137 -9.64 -19.31 -7.64
CA SER A 137 -8.25 -19.04 -7.28
C SER A 137 -8.05 -17.62 -6.74
N LEU A 138 -8.60 -16.61 -7.43
CA LEU A 138 -8.50 -15.22 -6.99
C LEU A 138 -9.29 -14.94 -5.71
N SER A 139 -10.49 -15.50 -5.58
CA SER A 139 -11.32 -15.37 -4.38
C SER A 139 -10.59 -15.92 -3.15
N ASN A 140 -9.99 -17.11 -3.27
CA ASN A 140 -9.21 -17.72 -2.22
C ASN A 140 -8.01 -16.85 -1.84
N PHE A 141 -7.26 -16.35 -2.82
CA PHE A 141 -6.16 -15.42 -2.57
C PHE A 141 -6.61 -14.16 -1.81
N MET A 142 -7.72 -13.54 -2.21
CA MET A 142 -8.24 -12.35 -1.55
C MET A 142 -8.66 -12.62 -0.10
N ASN A 143 -9.24 -13.78 0.18
CA ASN A 143 -9.58 -14.21 1.53
C ASN A 143 -8.33 -14.51 2.37
N ASP A 144 -7.34 -15.19 1.79
CA ASP A 144 -6.08 -15.51 2.47
C ASP A 144 -5.34 -14.22 2.87
N ILE A 145 -5.29 -13.22 1.99
CA ILE A 145 -4.69 -11.92 2.31
C ILE A 145 -5.38 -11.26 3.50
N HIS A 146 -6.71 -11.31 3.57
CA HIS A 146 -7.44 -10.75 4.70
C HIS A 146 -7.10 -11.44 6.02
N VAL A 147 -6.92 -12.76 6.01
CA VAL A 147 -6.50 -13.53 7.20
C VAL A 147 -5.06 -13.20 7.61
N LEU A 148 -4.18 -12.95 6.63
CA LEU A 148 -2.75 -12.75 6.83
C LEU A 148 -2.37 -11.33 7.26
N GLU A 149 -3.29 -10.35 7.28
CA GLU A 149 -2.98 -8.94 7.61
C GLU A 149 -2.30 -8.74 8.98
N SER A 150 -2.48 -9.67 9.92
CA SER A 150 -1.87 -9.63 11.26
C SER A 150 -0.50 -10.33 11.36
N THR A 151 -0.01 -10.94 10.29
CA THR A 151 1.25 -11.71 10.27
C THR A 151 2.45 -10.84 9.85
N PRO A 152 3.69 -11.25 10.17
CA PRO A 152 4.89 -10.56 9.67
C PRO A 152 4.90 -10.49 8.14
N TYR A 153 5.30 -9.34 7.59
CA TYR A 153 5.31 -9.12 6.14
C TYR A 153 6.10 -10.18 5.37
N GLU A 154 7.20 -10.68 5.94
CA GLU A 154 7.99 -11.75 5.33
C GLU A 154 7.15 -13.02 5.03
N GLU A 155 6.21 -13.38 5.92
CA GLU A 155 5.32 -14.54 5.72
C GLU A 155 4.24 -14.26 4.68
N ILE A 156 3.68 -13.04 4.71
CA ILE A 156 2.74 -12.54 3.70
C ILE A 156 3.40 -12.57 2.32
N TYR A 157 4.62 -12.05 2.22
CA TYR A 157 5.40 -11.98 0.98
C TYR A 157 5.62 -13.37 0.40
N GLN A 158 6.06 -14.35 1.20
CA GLN A 158 6.25 -15.73 0.72
C GLN A 158 4.95 -16.35 0.22
N SER A 159 3.84 -16.11 0.92
CA SER A 159 2.51 -16.57 0.51
C SER A 159 2.12 -15.99 -0.85
N ILE A 160 2.32 -14.69 -1.07
CA ILE A 160 2.02 -14.03 -2.35
C ILE A 160 2.93 -14.54 -3.47
N ILE A 161 4.23 -14.70 -3.23
CA ILE A 161 5.18 -15.21 -4.24
C ILE A 161 4.79 -16.63 -4.67
N SER A 162 4.43 -17.48 -3.70
CA SER A 162 3.96 -18.84 -3.98
C SER A 162 2.67 -18.83 -4.82
N TYR A 163 1.72 -17.95 -4.47
CA TYR A 163 0.48 -17.77 -5.23
C TYR A 163 0.77 -17.30 -6.67
N GLU A 164 1.58 -16.27 -6.85
CA GLU A 164 1.91 -15.78 -8.20
C GLU A 164 2.61 -16.84 -9.05
N SER A 165 3.51 -17.64 -8.44
CA SER A 165 4.15 -18.76 -9.12
C SER A 165 3.13 -19.82 -9.58
N SER A 166 2.10 -20.11 -8.77
CA SER A 166 1.06 -21.07 -9.15
C SER A 166 0.22 -20.54 -10.32
N VAL A 167 -0.09 -19.24 -10.34
CA VAL A 167 -0.81 -18.56 -11.43
C VAL A 167 0.01 -18.55 -12.72
N ILE A 168 1.30 -18.21 -12.65
CA ILE A 168 2.22 -18.19 -13.82
C ILE A 168 2.24 -19.58 -14.48
N ASN A 169 2.38 -20.62 -13.67
CA ASN A 169 2.52 -22.00 -14.14
C ASN A 169 1.17 -22.71 -14.39
N HIS A 170 0.04 -22.04 -14.15
CA HIS A 170 -1.27 -22.66 -14.33
C HIS A 170 -1.53 -22.93 -15.84
N PRO A 171 -1.75 -24.20 -16.25
CA PRO A 171 -1.87 -24.54 -17.67
C PRO A 171 -3.23 -24.14 -18.27
N GLU A 172 -4.27 -24.04 -17.43
CA GLU A 172 -5.63 -23.72 -17.89
C GLU A 172 -5.94 -22.23 -17.89
N PHE A 173 -5.11 -21.40 -17.23
CA PHE A 173 -5.32 -19.96 -17.21
C PHE A 173 -4.81 -19.34 -18.51
N ASN A 174 -5.67 -18.57 -19.16
CA ASN A 174 -5.30 -17.82 -20.33
C ASN A 174 -4.50 -16.55 -19.96
N ASN A 175 -3.94 -15.88 -20.97
CA ASN A 175 -3.09 -14.71 -20.75
C ASN A 175 -3.81 -13.55 -20.07
N GLU A 176 -5.11 -13.39 -20.34
CA GLU A 176 -5.92 -12.31 -19.77
C GLU A 176 -6.22 -12.56 -18.30
N GLU A 177 -6.54 -13.81 -17.93
CA GLU A 177 -6.70 -14.21 -16.52
C GLU A 177 -5.39 -14.03 -15.74
N LYS A 178 -4.27 -14.47 -16.32
CA LYS A 178 -2.94 -14.27 -15.73
C LYS A 178 -2.64 -12.79 -15.56
N ARG A 179 -2.93 -11.95 -16.56
CA ARG A 179 -2.77 -10.49 -16.48
C ARG A 179 -3.57 -9.90 -15.33
N ILE A 180 -4.87 -10.20 -15.26
CA ILE A 180 -5.75 -9.68 -14.21
C ILE A 180 -5.22 -10.06 -12.82
N ILE A 181 -4.96 -11.35 -12.60
CA ILE A 181 -4.56 -11.89 -11.30
C ILE A 181 -3.19 -11.35 -10.89
N LEU A 182 -2.21 -11.42 -11.78
CA LEU A 182 -0.82 -11.04 -11.48
C LEU A 182 -0.62 -9.54 -11.33
N THR A 183 -1.35 -8.71 -12.08
CA THR A 183 -1.39 -7.26 -11.84
C THR A 183 -1.99 -6.97 -10.46
N THR A 184 -3.09 -7.63 -10.14
CA THR A 184 -3.80 -7.44 -8.86
C THR A 184 -2.91 -7.86 -7.68
N SER A 185 -2.29 -9.04 -7.74
CA SER A 185 -1.41 -9.55 -6.68
C SER A 185 -0.15 -8.70 -6.51
N SER A 186 0.41 -8.18 -7.61
CA SER A 186 1.53 -7.24 -7.56
C SER A 186 1.17 -5.97 -6.79
N ILE A 187 0.04 -5.32 -7.14
CA ILE A 187 -0.44 -4.13 -6.42
C ILE A 187 -0.62 -4.47 -4.93
N ILE A 188 -1.26 -5.59 -4.61
CA ILE A 188 -1.47 -6.02 -3.22
C ILE A 188 -0.15 -6.21 -2.47
N ARG A 189 0.84 -6.89 -3.07
CA ARG A 189 2.14 -7.13 -2.44
C ARG A 189 2.87 -5.83 -2.11
N TYR A 190 2.88 -4.90 -3.05
CA TYR A 190 3.52 -3.60 -2.87
C TYR A 190 2.76 -2.75 -1.85
N SER A 191 1.43 -2.73 -1.87
CA SER A 191 0.64 -2.00 -0.87
C SER A 191 0.86 -2.56 0.55
N LEU A 192 0.90 -3.89 0.72
CA LEU A 192 1.20 -4.51 2.02
C LEU A 192 2.61 -4.21 2.51
N TYR A 193 3.60 -4.21 1.60
CA TYR A 193 4.96 -3.77 1.93
C TYR A 193 4.98 -2.34 2.44
N PHE A 194 4.28 -1.46 1.74
CA PHE A 194 4.18 -0.05 2.09
C PHE A 194 3.59 0.16 3.48
N ALA A 195 2.49 -0.54 3.80
CA ALA A 195 1.86 -0.51 5.12
C ALA A 195 2.81 -1.00 6.21
N SER A 196 3.50 -2.11 5.95
CA SER A 196 4.36 -2.74 6.95
C SER A 196 5.59 -1.89 7.35
N GLY A 197 6.03 -0.98 6.48
CA GLY A 197 7.06 0.03 6.79
C GLY A 197 6.54 1.23 7.61
N ARG A 198 5.23 1.34 7.82
CA ARG A 198 4.56 2.48 8.46
C ARG A 198 3.69 2.00 9.62
N LYS A 199 4.34 1.80 10.77
CA LYS A 199 3.73 1.20 11.97
C LYS A 199 2.46 1.86 12.52
N ASP A 200 2.15 3.10 12.12
CA ASP A 200 1.05 3.90 12.66
C ASP A 200 0.06 4.36 11.57
N GLU A 201 0.16 3.83 10.35
CA GLU A 201 -0.53 4.34 9.16
C GLU A 201 -1.06 3.16 8.33
N ASP A 202 -2.33 2.77 8.52
CA ASP A 202 -3.03 1.67 7.82
C ASP A 202 -3.25 1.92 6.30
N TRP A 203 -2.52 2.87 5.71
CA TRP A 203 -2.66 3.31 4.33
C TRP A 203 -2.52 2.16 3.32
N GLY A 204 -1.52 1.29 3.50
CA GLY A 204 -1.17 0.26 2.52
C GLY A 204 -1.96 -1.06 2.64
N SER A 205 -2.66 -1.31 3.75
CA SER A 205 -3.47 -2.51 3.96
C SER A 205 -4.93 -2.31 3.55
N SER A 206 -5.31 -1.11 3.10
CA SER A 206 -6.72 -0.79 2.88
C SER A 206 -7.35 -1.71 1.84
N ILE A 207 -8.52 -2.26 2.17
CA ILE A 207 -9.38 -3.01 1.25
C ILE A 207 -9.63 -2.21 -0.05
N GLY A 208 -9.59 -0.88 0.02
CA GLY A 208 -9.68 0.02 -1.14
C GLY A 208 -8.62 -0.24 -2.20
N HIS A 209 -7.35 -0.39 -1.82
CA HIS A 209 -6.27 -0.69 -2.77
C HIS A 209 -6.50 -2.03 -3.48
N ARG A 210 -6.93 -3.05 -2.73
CA ARG A 210 -7.18 -4.39 -3.27
C ARG A 210 -8.32 -4.41 -4.28
N VAL A 211 -9.45 -3.83 -3.90
CA VAL A 211 -10.67 -3.86 -4.71
C VAL A 211 -10.54 -2.94 -5.91
N GLY A 212 -9.95 -1.76 -5.75
CA GLY A 212 -9.64 -0.86 -6.85
C GLY A 212 -8.66 -1.48 -7.85
N GLY A 213 -7.62 -2.15 -7.33
CA GLY A 213 -6.63 -2.88 -8.13
C GLY A 213 -7.28 -3.96 -8.99
N LEU A 214 -8.06 -4.86 -8.38
CA LEU A 214 -8.78 -5.88 -9.14
C LEU A 214 -9.76 -5.27 -10.14
N SER A 215 -10.62 -4.35 -9.68
CA SER A 215 -11.65 -3.73 -10.50
C SER A 215 -11.06 -3.05 -11.74
N GLY A 216 -9.93 -2.37 -11.59
CA GLY A 216 -9.22 -1.77 -12.72
C GLY A 216 -8.45 -2.79 -13.56
N ALA A 217 -7.91 -3.84 -12.95
CA ALA A 217 -7.18 -4.90 -13.66
C ALA A 217 -8.08 -5.64 -14.66
N ILE A 218 -9.40 -5.71 -14.44
CA ILE A 218 -10.36 -6.20 -15.46
C ILE A 218 -10.24 -5.45 -16.78
N ASN A 219 -9.88 -4.16 -16.76
CA ASN A 219 -9.66 -3.37 -17.97
C ASN A 219 -8.22 -3.48 -18.46
N ASN A 220 -7.26 -3.02 -17.67
CA ASN A 220 -5.81 -3.08 -17.96
C ASN A 220 -4.99 -2.72 -16.71
N SER A 221 -3.67 -2.89 -16.77
CA SER A 221 -2.79 -2.62 -15.62
C SER A 221 -2.72 -1.15 -15.24
N THR A 222 -2.84 -0.23 -16.20
CA THR A 222 -2.87 1.22 -15.92
C THR A 222 -4.12 1.59 -15.13
N THR A 223 -5.31 1.16 -15.57
CA THR A 223 -6.56 1.37 -14.84
C THR A 223 -6.53 0.70 -13.46
N ALA A 224 -5.87 -0.46 -13.32
CA ALA A 224 -5.66 -1.10 -12.01
C ALA A 224 -4.92 -0.18 -11.03
N ILE A 225 -3.81 0.42 -11.48
CA ILE A 225 -3.01 1.35 -10.66
C ILE A 225 -3.84 2.58 -10.29
N MET A 226 -4.43 3.26 -11.28
CA MET A 226 -5.18 4.50 -11.06
C MET A 226 -6.36 4.27 -10.11
N ARG A 227 -7.16 3.23 -10.37
CA ARG A 227 -8.34 2.94 -9.56
C ARG A 227 -7.96 2.51 -8.15
N SER A 228 -6.92 1.68 -7.99
CA SER A 228 -6.39 1.26 -6.68
C SER A 228 -5.94 2.44 -5.82
N LEU A 229 -5.22 3.39 -6.42
CA LEU A 229 -4.75 4.58 -5.73
C LEU A 229 -5.92 5.44 -5.24
N VAL A 230 -6.86 5.77 -6.13
CA VAL A 230 -7.96 6.66 -5.78
C VAL A 230 -8.86 6.04 -4.71
N THR A 231 -9.22 4.76 -4.85
CA THR A 231 -10.06 4.07 -3.85
C THR A 231 -9.35 3.91 -2.52
N GLY A 232 -8.06 3.56 -2.53
CA GLY A 232 -7.27 3.39 -1.32
C GLY A 232 -7.08 4.69 -0.54
N ILE A 233 -6.74 5.78 -1.23
CA ILE A 233 -6.60 7.12 -0.62
C ILE A 233 -7.95 7.60 -0.09
N MET A 234 -9.02 7.46 -0.86
CA MET A 234 -10.36 7.92 -0.44
C MET A 234 -10.84 7.18 0.81
N ILE A 235 -10.72 5.85 0.85
CA ILE A 235 -11.09 5.06 2.03
C ILE A 235 -10.24 5.45 3.23
N ASN A 236 -8.93 5.64 3.05
CA ASN A 236 -8.07 6.06 4.15
C ASN A 236 -8.47 7.43 4.72
N ASN A 237 -8.79 8.40 3.86
CA ASN A 237 -9.21 9.73 4.29
C ASN A 237 -10.51 9.67 5.12
N LEU A 238 -11.43 8.74 4.81
CA LEU A 238 -12.66 8.54 5.60
C LEU A 238 -12.44 7.92 6.98
N VAL A 239 -11.33 7.19 7.18
CA VAL A 239 -10.99 6.57 8.48
C VAL A 239 -10.22 7.55 9.37
N ALA A 240 -9.57 8.56 8.78
CA ALA A 240 -8.80 9.56 9.50
C ALA A 240 -9.63 10.74 10.05
N ASP A 241 -10.88 10.91 9.59
CA ASP A 241 -11.85 11.90 10.06
C ASP A 241 -12.67 11.41 11.26
#